data_AF-E6UKS8-F1
#
_entry.id   AF-E6UKS8-F1
#
_cell.length_a   1.000
_cell.length_b   1.000
_cell.length_c   1.000
_cell.angle_alpha   90.00
_cell.angle_beta   90.00
_cell.angle_gamma   90.00
#
_symmetry.space_group_name_H-M   'P 1'
#
loop_
_entity.id
_entity.type
_entity.pdbx_description
1 polymer ?
#
loop_
_entity_poly.entity_id
_entity_poly.type
_entity_poly.pdbx_seq_one_letter_code
_entity_poly.pdbx_strand_id
1 'polypeptide(L)'
;MNNVLDKYNVPLVFAVKHKDERIRMASRSGGIFTALSDYVLDRNGVVYGCILTDDLLAKHIRATSKEERDRMRGSKYIQSSLGNVFELVEDDLKANKQVLFSGTSCQVAGLQLFLGQEYSNLICVDIVCHGVPSPLIWVNYIKWQEERANSQIDNVDFRNKREFGWAAHVESLYMKNNSRVDSDVFKELFYGHDILRPCCHRCPYKSIMHPGNITIADYWGIQNAAPGFDDNKGVSLVLVNDELGNNMFNAVNDSLDYKECDIEKSLQPPLKAPFPFPDNRYQFWKDFYMQNFDYLAKKYTNFGFINKSKQFAIRLAHKLLRR
;
A
#
# COMPACT_ATOMS: atom_id res chain seq x y z
N MET A 1 31.34 -2.38 -16.01
CA MET A 1 30.90 -1.03 -16.41
C MET A 1 29.43 -0.95 -16.07
N ASN A 2 29.10 -0.25 -14.99
CA ASN A 2 27.74 -0.11 -14.49
C ASN A 2 26.97 0.82 -15.42
N ASN A 3 26.24 0.28 -16.40
CA ASN A 3 25.04 0.98 -16.85
C ASN A 3 24.09 0.89 -15.67
N VAL A 4 24.04 1.94 -14.86
CA VAL A 4 22.88 2.19 -14.02
C VAL A 4 21.92 2.92 -14.95
N LEU A 5 20.72 2.40 -15.18
CA LEU A 5 19.68 3.21 -15.80
C LEU A 5 19.50 4.47 -14.95
N ASP A 6 19.90 5.62 -15.49
CA ASP A 6 19.93 6.87 -14.76
C ASP A 6 18.51 7.22 -14.30
N LYS A 7 18.30 7.21 -12.98
CA LYS A 7 17.06 7.73 -12.38
C LYS A 7 16.96 9.21 -12.68
N TYR A 8 15.75 9.66 -13.00
CA TYR A 8 15.48 11.08 -13.12
C TYR A 8 15.67 11.78 -11.77
N ASN A 9 16.24 12.98 -11.78
CA ASN A 9 16.38 13.81 -10.57
C ASN A 9 15.02 14.25 -9.99
N VAL A 10 14.00 14.32 -10.84
CA VAL A 10 12.60 14.57 -10.49
C VAL A 10 11.75 13.63 -11.35
N PRO A 11 10.87 12.83 -10.76
CA PRO A 11 10.04 11.90 -11.53
C PRO A 11 8.98 12.65 -12.34
N LEU A 12 8.55 12.08 -13.45
CA LEU A 12 7.32 12.53 -14.12
C LEU A 12 6.12 12.13 -13.26
N VAL A 13 5.13 13.00 -13.14
CA VAL A 13 4.02 12.80 -12.21
C VAL A 13 2.69 12.78 -12.94
N PHE A 14 1.91 11.73 -12.71
CA PHE A 14 0.60 11.56 -13.35
C PHE A 14 -0.49 11.25 -12.33
N ALA A 15 -1.65 11.86 -12.53
CA ALA A 15 -2.92 11.40 -11.99
C ALA A 15 -3.50 10.36 -12.95
N VAL A 16 -3.87 9.18 -12.46
CA VAL A 16 -4.25 8.06 -13.31
C VAL A 16 -5.54 7.39 -12.84
N LYS A 17 -6.42 7.09 -13.79
CA LYS A 17 -7.61 6.25 -13.65
C LYS A 17 -7.64 5.23 -14.80
N HIS A 18 -7.91 3.97 -14.48
CA HIS A 18 -8.17 2.96 -15.49
C HIS A 18 -9.53 3.23 -16.16
N LYS A 19 -9.61 3.12 -17.49
CA LYS A 19 -10.85 3.35 -18.26
C LYS A 19 -11.94 2.32 -17.97
N ASP A 20 -11.57 1.05 -17.77
CA ASP A 20 -12.51 0.03 -17.28
C ASP A 20 -12.84 0.26 -15.79
N GLU A 21 -14.07 0.67 -15.53
CA GLU A 21 -14.57 0.94 -14.19
C GLU A 21 -14.56 -0.30 -13.28
N ARG A 22 -14.72 -1.51 -13.82
CA ARG A 22 -14.68 -2.76 -13.03
C ARG A 22 -13.29 -2.98 -12.44
N ILE A 23 -12.25 -2.76 -13.25
CA ILE A 23 -10.85 -2.81 -12.80
C ILE A 23 -10.60 -1.75 -11.73
N ARG A 24 -11.07 -0.53 -11.97
CA ARG A 24 -10.92 0.58 -11.03
C ARG A 24 -11.60 0.29 -9.69
N MET A 25 -12.82 -0.25 -9.71
CA MET A 25 -13.56 -0.60 -8.49
C MET A 25 -13.02 -1.82 -7.75
N ALA A 26 -12.39 -2.77 -8.46
CA ALA A 26 -11.65 -3.89 -7.84
C ALA A 26 -10.27 -3.47 -7.30
N SER A 27 -9.75 -2.33 -7.75
CA SER A 27 -8.48 -1.78 -7.29
C SER A 27 -8.67 -0.90 -6.07
N ARG A 28 -7.63 -0.76 -5.24
CA ARG A 28 -7.66 0.19 -4.12
C ARG A 28 -7.84 1.64 -4.62
N SER A 29 -7.13 1.96 -5.69
CA SER A 29 -6.96 3.31 -6.22
C SER A 29 -7.44 3.43 -7.67
N GLY A 30 -6.73 4.18 -8.52
CA GLY A 30 -7.01 4.35 -9.95
C GLY A 30 -6.81 3.11 -10.83
N GLY A 31 -6.14 2.06 -10.35
CA GLY A 31 -6.03 0.79 -11.09
C GLY A 31 -4.81 0.65 -11.99
N ILE A 32 -3.83 1.55 -11.90
CA ILE A 32 -2.58 1.50 -12.68
C ILE A 32 -1.82 0.17 -12.53
N PHE A 33 -1.77 -0.43 -11.34
CA PHE A 33 -1.11 -1.72 -11.13
C PHE A 33 -1.66 -2.79 -12.07
N THR A 34 -2.99 -2.83 -12.25
CA THR A 34 -3.65 -3.78 -13.15
C THR A 34 -3.23 -3.55 -14.60
N ALA A 35 -3.23 -2.30 -15.09
CA ALA A 35 -2.78 -1.98 -16.45
C ALA A 35 -1.34 -2.42 -16.71
N LEU A 36 -0.43 -2.09 -15.78
CA LEU A 36 0.99 -2.46 -15.89
C LEU A 36 1.19 -3.98 -15.89
N SER A 37 0.48 -4.71 -15.03
CA SER A 37 0.61 -6.16 -14.93
C SER A 37 -0.13 -6.91 -16.05
N ASP A 38 -1.23 -6.37 -16.57
CA ASP A 38 -1.89 -6.92 -17.76
C ASP A 38 -0.95 -6.89 -18.97
N TYR A 39 -0.26 -5.76 -19.18
CA TYR A 39 0.72 -5.64 -20.27
C TYR A 39 1.81 -6.74 -20.24
N VAL A 40 2.31 -7.07 -19.05
CA VAL A 40 3.33 -8.12 -18.85
C VAL A 40 2.74 -9.52 -19.03
N LEU A 41 1.57 -9.79 -18.45
CA LEU A 41 0.92 -11.10 -18.54
C LEU A 41 0.44 -11.41 -19.97
N ASP A 42 -0.06 -10.41 -20.71
CA ASP A 42 -0.48 -10.54 -22.11
C ASP A 42 0.70 -10.86 -23.05
N ARG A 43 1.94 -10.73 -22.56
CA ARG A 43 3.18 -11.12 -23.25
C ARG A 43 3.81 -12.39 -22.70
N ASN A 44 3.03 -13.21 -21.99
CA ASN A 44 3.49 -14.43 -21.31
C ASN A 44 4.60 -14.15 -20.27
N GLY A 45 4.64 -12.94 -19.72
CA GLY A 45 5.52 -12.55 -18.63
C GLY A 45 5.02 -13.04 -17.26
N VAL A 46 5.69 -12.59 -16.21
CA VAL A 46 5.43 -13.01 -14.83
C VAL A 46 5.29 -11.80 -13.92
N VAL A 47 4.32 -11.85 -13.01
CA VAL A 47 4.08 -10.79 -12.04
C VAL A 47 4.33 -11.31 -10.63
N TYR A 48 5.07 -10.54 -9.84
CA TYR A 48 5.31 -10.79 -8.43
C TYR A 48 4.69 -9.68 -7.61
N GLY A 49 3.92 -10.05 -6.59
CA GLY A 49 3.20 -9.07 -5.76
C GLY A 49 2.57 -9.67 -4.53
N CYS A 50 2.03 -8.80 -3.69
CA CYS A 50 1.54 -9.14 -2.36
C CYS A 50 0.07 -9.59 -2.36
N ILE A 51 -0.19 -10.80 -1.86
CA ILE A 51 -1.52 -11.30 -1.54
C ILE A 51 -1.76 -11.31 -0.03
N LEU A 52 -3.03 -11.39 0.36
CA LEU A 52 -3.43 -11.86 1.67
C LEU A 52 -3.72 -13.37 1.54
N THR A 53 -3.08 -14.20 2.35
CA THR A 53 -3.31 -15.65 2.37
C THR A 53 -4.59 -15.99 3.11
N ASP A 54 -5.02 -17.25 3.02
CA ASP A 54 -6.20 -17.74 3.74
C ASP A 54 -6.00 -17.69 5.27
N ASP A 55 -4.75 -17.79 5.74
CA ASP A 55 -4.37 -17.53 7.14
C ASP A 55 -4.30 -16.03 7.50
N LEU A 56 -4.79 -15.15 6.63
CA LEU A 56 -4.80 -13.69 6.78
C LEU A 56 -3.40 -13.08 6.98
N LEU A 57 -2.37 -13.68 6.39
CA LEU A 57 -1.00 -13.16 6.39
C LEU A 57 -0.66 -12.57 5.03
N ALA A 58 0.17 -11.53 5.00
CA ALA A 58 0.64 -10.98 3.73
C ALA A 58 1.86 -11.76 3.22
N LYS A 59 1.82 -12.17 1.95
CA LYS A 59 2.92 -12.90 1.29
C LYS A 59 3.07 -12.44 -0.15
N HIS A 60 4.30 -12.28 -0.61
CA HIS A 60 4.59 -12.12 -2.02
C HIS A 60 4.54 -13.48 -2.73
N ILE A 61 3.84 -13.52 -3.86
CA ILE A 61 3.76 -14.72 -4.70
C ILE A 61 4.07 -14.38 -6.16
N ARG A 62 4.36 -15.43 -6.93
CA ARG A 62 4.47 -15.43 -8.38
C ARG A 62 3.09 -15.63 -9.01
N ALA A 63 2.80 -14.92 -10.09
CA ALA A 63 1.59 -15.07 -10.90
C ALA A 63 1.94 -15.10 -12.39
N THR A 64 1.33 -16.02 -13.12
CA THR A 64 1.44 -16.19 -14.59
C THR A 64 0.10 -16.04 -15.29
N SER A 65 -0.94 -15.71 -14.55
CA SER A 65 -2.30 -15.47 -15.06
C SER A 65 -2.92 -14.23 -14.42
N LYS A 66 -3.93 -13.66 -15.07
CA LYS A 66 -4.66 -12.50 -14.54
C LYS A 66 -5.44 -12.89 -13.28
N GLU A 67 -5.97 -14.10 -13.22
CA GLU A 67 -6.71 -14.67 -12.09
C GLU A 67 -5.82 -14.76 -10.83
N GLU A 68 -4.58 -15.24 -10.97
CA GLU A 68 -3.61 -15.25 -9.87
C GLU A 68 -3.21 -13.83 -9.45
N ARG A 69 -2.92 -12.96 -10.43
CA ARG A 69 -2.55 -11.56 -10.19
C ARG A 69 -3.65 -10.79 -9.48
N ASP A 70 -4.92 -11.06 -9.77
CA ASP A 70 -6.05 -10.33 -9.21
C ASP A 70 -6.12 -10.42 -7.68
N ARG A 71 -5.58 -11.48 -7.08
CA ARG A 71 -5.39 -11.61 -5.61
C ARG A 71 -4.43 -10.55 -5.05
N MET A 72 -3.56 -9.99 -5.88
CA MET A 72 -2.61 -8.93 -5.51
C MET A 72 -3.25 -7.54 -5.45
N ARG A 73 -4.46 -7.37 -6.01
CA ARG A 73 -5.20 -6.10 -5.94
C ARG A 73 -5.56 -5.75 -4.49
N GLY A 74 -5.87 -4.47 -4.27
CA GLY A 74 -6.15 -3.94 -2.94
C GLY A 74 -4.87 -3.68 -2.13
N SER A 75 -5.01 -2.95 -1.03
CA SER A 75 -3.89 -2.68 -0.13
C SER A 75 -3.91 -3.66 1.04
N LYS A 76 -2.72 -4.10 1.46
CA LYS A 76 -2.52 -4.89 2.68
C LYS A 76 -1.65 -4.06 3.61
N TYR A 77 -2.20 -3.60 4.73
CA TYR A 77 -1.54 -2.68 5.67
C TYR A 77 -0.66 -3.41 6.69
N ILE A 78 -0.07 -4.53 6.27
CA ILE A 78 0.75 -5.43 7.09
C ILE A 78 2.03 -5.79 6.34
N GLN A 79 3.07 -6.20 7.06
CA GLN A 79 4.32 -6.60 6.44
C GLN A 79 4.13 -7.90 5.66
N SER A 80 4.52 -7.91 4.38
CA SER A 80 4.53 -9.13 3.57
C SER A 80 5.82 -9.93 3.74
N SER A 81 5.70 -11.26 3.74
CA SER A 81 6.83 -12.18 3.65
C SER A 81 7.25 -12.36 2.19
N LEU A 82 8.55 -12.25 1.91
CA LEU A 82 9.12 -12.48 0.58
C LEU A 82 9.45 -13.96 0.33
N GLY A 83 9.75 -14.76 1.35
CA GLY A 83 10.20 -16.14 1.16
C GLY A 83 11.37 -16.24 0.17
N ASN A 84 11.25 -17.12 -0.83
CA ASN A 84 12.22 -17.31 -1.91
C ASN A 84 11.89 -16.50 -3.19
N VAL A 85 11.05 -15.46 -3.10
CA VAL A 85 10.60 -14.71 -4.29
C VAL A 85 11.76 -14.10 -5.08
N PHE A 86 12.84 -13.67 -4.43
CA PHE A 86 13.99 -13.10 -5.15
C PHE A 86 14.70 -14.12 -6.03
N GLU A 87 14.86 -15.36 -5.55
CA GLU A 87 15.41 -16.48 -6.32
C GLU A 87 14.51 -16.79 -7.52
N LEU A 88 13.19 -16.87 -7.30
CA LEU A 88 12.22 -17.13 -8.37
C LEU A 88 12.22 -16.01 -9.44
N VAL A 89 12.36 -14.75 -9.02
CA VAL A 89 12.51 -13.62 -9.95
C VAL A 89 13.76 -13.80 -10.80
N GLU A 90 14.90 -14.13 -10.19
CA GLU A 90 16.15 -14.36 -10.92
C GLU A 90 16.02 -15.52 -11.93
N ASP A 91 15.37 -16.62 -11.54
CA ASP A 91 15.12 -17.77 -12.40
C ASP A 91 14.28 -17.40 -13.63
N ASP A 92 13.18 -16.65 -13.44
CA ASP A 92 12.34 -16.20 -14.56
C ASP A 92 13.08 -15.20 -15.47
N LEU A 93 13.91 -14.33 -14.90
CA LEU A 93 14.73 -13.40 -15.67
C LEU A 93 15.78 -14.12 -16.52
N LYS A 94 16.46 -15.12 -15.94
CA LYS A 94 17.42 -15.99 -16.67
C LYS A 94 16.75 -16.85 -17.73
N ALA A 95 15.48 -17.21 -17.52
CA ALA A 95 14.63 -17.84 -18.53
C ALA A 95 14.10 -16.83 -19.59
N ASN A 96 14.62 -15.61 -19.63
CA ASN A 96 14.27 -14.55 -20.57
C ASN A 96 12.78 -14.17 -20.58
N LYS A 97 12.09 -14.33 -19.43
CA LYS A 97 10.71 -13.84 -19.29
C LYS A 97 10.73 -12.37 -18.94
N GLN A 98 9.71 -11.64 -19.39
CA GLN A 98 9.43 -10.32 -18.85
C GLN A 98 8.88 -10.47 -17.43
N VAL A 99 9.45 -9.76 -16.46
CA VAL A 99 9.06 -9.83 -15.05
C VAL A 99 8.63 -8.46 -14.56
N LEU A 100 7.48 -8.39 -13.90
CA LEU A 100 7.08 -7.24 -13.08
C LEU A 100 7.15 -7.63 -11.61
N PHE A 101 7.99 -6.94 -10.83
CA PHE A 101 8.01 -7.09 -9.38
C PHE A 101 7.37 -5.86 -8.73
N SER A 102 6.35 -6.07 -7.90
CA SER A 102 5.73 -5.00 -7.12
C SER A 102 5.87 -5.21 -5.61
N GLY A 103 6.22 -4.15 -4.89
CA GLY A 103 6.41 -4.19 -3.44
C GLY A 103 6.60 -2.81 -2.82
N THR A 104 7.06 -2.76 -1.58
CA THR A 104 7.55 -1.50 -1.01
C THR A 104 8.90 -1.13 -1.59
N SER A 105 9.29 0.15 -1.52
CA SER A 105 10.58 0.63 -2.02
C SER A 105 11.77 -0.14 -1.42
N CYS A 106 11.70 -0.48 -0.13
CA CYS A 106 12.75 -1.30 0.51
C CYS A 106 12.79 -2.75 0.00
N GLN A 107 11.67 -3.32 -0.45
CA GLN A 107 11.64 -4.64 -1.08
C GLN A 107 12.21 -4.57 -2.50
N VAL A 108 11.86 -3.53 -3.27
CA VAL A 108 12.41 -3.31 -4.61
C VAL A 108 13.92 -3.10 -4.56
N ALA A 109 14.41 -2.23 -3.67
CA ALA A 109 15.83 -2.02 -3.47
C ALA A 109 16.54 -3.31 -3.01
N GLY A 110 15.90 -4.10 -2.14
CA GLY A 110 16.41 -5.40 -1.72
C GLY A 110 16.55 -6.39 -2.89
N LEU A 111 15.58 -6.43 -3.80
CA LEU A 111 15.64 -7.27 -5.00
C LEU A 111 16.78 -6.83 -5.92
N GLN A 112 16.89 -5.52 -6.21
CA GLN A 112 17.94 -4.98 -7.07
C GLN A 112 19.34 -5.28 -6.52
N LEU A 113 19.53 -5.15 -5.20
CA LEU A 113 20.79 -5.50 -4.53
C LEU A 113 21.08 -7.01 -4.59
N PHE A 114 20.05 -7.85 -4.41
CA PHE A 114 20.18 -9.31 -4.51
C PHE A 114 20.60 -9.75 -5.92
N LEU A 115 19.97 -9.18 -6.95
CA LEU A 115 20.25 -9.51 -8.35
C LEU A 115 21.66 -9.11 -8.77
N GLY A 116 22.23 -8.06 -8.17
CA GLY A 116 23.62 -7.63 -8.38
C GLY A 116 23.94 -7.09 -9.78
N GLN A 117 22.96 -7.05 -10.68
CA GLN A 117 23.06 -6.54 -12.05
C GLN A 117 21.70 -6.06 -12.54
N GLU A 118 21.71 -5.25 -13.60
CA GLU A 118 20.49 -4.81 -14.26
C GLU A 118 19.95 -5.87 -15.23
N TYR A 119 18.63 -5.94 -15.30
CA TYR A 119 17.90 -6.79 -16.22
C TYR A 119 16.93 -5.92 -17.03
N SER A 120 17.10 -5.86 -18.34
CA SER A 120 16.22 -5.09 -19.23
C SER A 120 14.79 -5.64 -19.28
N ASN A 121 14.61 -6.91 -18.91
CA ASN A 121 13.34 -7.61 -18.79
C ASN A 121 12.73 -7.57 -17.37
N LEU A 122 13.27 -6.75 -16.44
CA LEU A 122 12.71 -6.53 -15.11
C LEU A 122 12.08 -5.14 -15.01
N ILE A 123 10.80 -5.08 -14.65
CA ILE A 123 10.08 -3.85 -14.29
C ILE A 123 9.80 -3.88 -12.79
N CYS A 124 10.32 -2.88 -12.07
CA CYS A 124 10.08 -2.70 -10.65
C CYS A 124 9.00 -1.64 -10.40
N VAL A 125 7.91 -2.01 -9.73
CA VAL A 125 6.82 -1.11 -9.34
C VAL A 125 6.72 -1.01 -7.83
N ASP A 126 7.25 0.06 -7.23
CA ASP A 126 7.10 0.26 -5.79
C ASP A 126 5.88 1.13 -5.43
N ILE A 127 5.55 1.15 -4.14
CA ILE A 127 4.44 1.95 -3.61
C ILE A 127 4.94 3.07 -2.70
N VAL A 128 4.23 4.20 -2.70
CA VAL A 128 4.41 5.20 -1.64
C VAL A 128 3.90 4.62 -0.32
N CYS A 129 4.84 4.11 0.47
CA CYS A 129 4.55 3.35 1.68
C CYS A 129 4.47 4.28 2.90
N HIS A 130 3.47 4.09 3.76
CA HIS A 130 3.38 4.81 5.05
C HIS A 130 4.30 4.21 6.11
N GLY A 131 4.49 2.90 6.08
CA GLY A 131 5.24 2.11 7.05
C GLY A 131 4.60 0.74 7.13
N VAL A 132 5.28 -0.22 7.77
CA VAL A 132 4.70 -1.54 8.02
C VAL A 132 4.66 -1.80 9.52
N PRO A 133 3.54 -2.31 10.05
CA PRO A 133 3.43 -2.67 11.46
C PRO A 133 4.11 -4.02 11.73
N SER A 134 4.32 -4.32 13.01
CA SER A 134 4.70 -5.67 13.42
C SER A 134 3.58 -6.68 13.09
N PRO A 135 3.89 -7.82 12.44
CA PRO A 135 2.92 -8.90 12.21
C PRO A 135 2.24 -9.42 13.49
N LEU A 136 2.92 -9.34 14.65
CA LEU A 136 2.37 -9.78 15.92
C LEU A 136 1.13 -8.99 16.33
N ILE A 137 1.08 -7.69 16.04
CA ILE A 137 -0.08 -6.84 16.34
C ILE A 137 -1.26 -7.28 15.49
N TRP A 138 -1.02 -7.58 14.21
CA TRP A 138 -2.05 -8.05 13.29
C TRP A 138 -2.65 -9.39 13.74
N VAL A 139 -1.80 -10.36 14.07
CA VAL A 139 -2.26 -11.68 14.55
C VAL A 139 -3.11 -11.55 15.83
N ASN A 140 -2.70 -10.70 16.77
CA ASN A 140 -3.49 -10.48 17.99
C ASN A 140 -4.79 -9.71 17.72
N TYR A 141 -4.79 -8.78 16.77
CA TYR A 141 -5.99 -8.07 16.34
C TYR A 141 -7.03 -9.01 15.71
N ILE A 142 -6.60 -9.90 14.81
CA ILE A 142 -7.46 -10.92 14.20
C ILE A 142 -8.09 -11.79 15.28
N LYS A 143 -7.26 -12.37 16.17
CA LYS A 143 -7.75 -13.20 17.27
C LYS A 143 -8.77 -12.46 18.15
N TRP A 144 -8.48 -11.20 18.50
CA TRP A 144 -9.38 -10.38 19.31
C TRP A 144 -10.72 -10.12 18.62
N GLN A 145 -10.73 -9.91 17.31
CA GLN A 145 -11.97 -9.72 16.54
C GLN A 145 -12.77 -11.03 16.43
N GLU A 146 -12.11 -12.17 16.22
CA GLU A 146 -12.75 -13.49 16.17
C GLU A 146 -13.42 -13.86 17.49
N GLU A 147 -12.74 -13.64 18.61
CA GLU A 147 -13.28 -13.87 19.96
C GLU A 147 -14.53 -13.02 20.22
N ARG A 148 -14.52 -11.75 19.79
CA ARG A 148 -15.65 -10.82 19.96
C ARG A 148 -16.85 -11.16 19.08
N ALA A 149 -16.59 -11.66 17.88
CA ALA A 149 -17.62 -12.05 16.93
C ALA A 149 -18.09 -13.50 17.12
N ASN A 150 -17.42 -14.27 17.99
CA ASN A 150 -17.62 -15.70 18.18
C ASN A 150 -17.63 -16.46 16.83
N SER A 151 -16.71 -16.09 15.94
CA SER A 151 -16.58 -16.67 14.59
C SER A 151 -15.17 -16.41 14.06
N GLN A 152 -14.69 -17.26 13.17
CA GLN A 152 -13.42 -17.03 12.47
C GLN A 152 -13.59 -16.01 11.35
N ILE A 153 -12.53 -15.25 11.08
CA ILE A 153 -12.47 -14.35 9.92
C ILE A 153 -12.15 -15.20 8.68
N ASP A 154 -12.91 -14.96 7.62
CA ASP A 154 -12.73 -15.55 6.30
C ASP A 154 -11.89 -14.65 5.39
N ASN A 155 -12.16 -13.34 5.42
CA ASN A 155 -11.46 -12.38 4.57
C ASN A 155 -11.40 -10.99 5.21
N VAL A 156 -10.46 -10.16 4.75
CA VAL A 156 -10.27 -8.78 5.16
C VAL A 156 -10.18 -7.87 3.94
N ASP A 157 -11.03 -6.84 3.92
CA ASP A 157 -10.79 -5.64 3.11
C ASP A 157 -10.27 -4.54 4.02
N PHE A 158 -8.99 -4.20 3.89
CA PHE A 158 -8.38 -3.14 4.69
C PHE A 158 -8.99 -1.76 4.40
N ARG A 159 -9.60 -1.56 3.23
CA ARG A 159 -10.25 -0.30 2.86
C ARG A 159 -11.43 -0.55 1.94
N ASN A 160 -12.59 -0.79 2.54
CA ASN A 160 -13.84 -1.05 1.83
C ASN A 160 -14.35 0.20 1.08
N LYS A 161 -13.78 0.38 -0.11
CA LYS A 161 -14.11 1.47 -1.04
C LYS A 161 -15.55 1.39 -1.53
N ARG A 162 -16.07 0.17 -1.68
CA ARG A 162 -17.38 -0.07 -2.29
C ARG A 162 -18.50 0.52 -1.45
N GLU A 163 -18.37 0.43 -0.13
CA GLU A 163 -19.41 0.91 0.79
C GLU A 163 -19.10 2.28 1.40
N PHE A 164 -17.83 2.57 1.69
CA PHE A 164 -17.46 3.81 2.38
C PHE A 164 -16.82 4.87 1.48
N GLY A 165 -16.63 4.56 0.19
CA GLY A 165 -15.99 5.44 -0.79
C GLY A 165 -14.47 5.41 -0.73
N TRP A 166 -13.82 6.01 -1.74
CA TRP A 166 -12.35 5.96 -1.85
C TRP A 166 -11.64 6.71 -0.73
N ALA A 167 -12.16 7.85 -0.30
CA ALA A 167 -11.55 8.64 0.77
C ALA A 167 -11.55 7.92 2.14
N ALA A 168 -12.50 7.03 2.40
CA ALA A 168 -12.61 6.34 3.66
C ALA A 168 -11.52 5.27 3.84
N HIS A 169 -11.08 5.10 5.09
CA HIS A 169 -10.27 3.96 5.53
C HIS A 169 -11.05 3.33 6.66
N VAL A 170 -11.75 2.24 6.33
CA VAL A 170 -12.52 1.41 7.24
C VAL A 170 -12.21 -0.03 6.85
N GLU A 171 -11.72 -0.80 7.81
CA GLU A 171 -11.45 -2.21 7.63
C GLU A 171 -12.75 -3.00 7.78
N SER A 172 -13.07 -3.81 6.78
CA SER A 172 -14.19 -4.75 6.81
C SER A 172 -13.65 -6.16 6.96
N LEU A 173 -14.01 -6.82 8.07
CA LEU A 173 -13.69 -8.21 8.38
C LEU A 173 -14.92 -9.07 8.07
N TYR A 174 -14.79 -9.99 7.13
CA TYR A 174 -15.86 -10.89 6.72
C TYR A 174 -15.69 -12.21 7.49
N MET A 175 -16.73 -12.62 8.22
CA MET A 175 -16.68 -13.76 9.13
C MET A 175 -17.23 -15.02 8.44
N LYS A 176 -16.79 -16.21 8.85
CA LYS A 176 -17.28 -17.50 8.31
C LYS A 176 -18.76 -17.76 8.58
N ASN A 177 -19.34 -17.11 9.58
CA ASN A 177 -20.79 -17.16 9.84
C ASN A 177 -21.60 -16.16 8.99
N ASN A 178 -21.01 -15.61 7.92
CA ASN A 178 -21.59 -14.58 7.03
C ASN A 178 -21.88 -13.23 7.69
N SER A 179 -21.47 -13.01 8.94
CA SER A 179 -21.48 -11.68 9.54
C SER A 179 -20.27 -10.86 9.08
N ARG A 180 -20.34 -9.53 9.30
CA ARG A 180 -19.25 -8.61 9.00
C ARG A 180 -19.00 -7.70 10.19
N VAL A 181 -17.73 -7.40 10.43
CA VAL A 181 -17.30 -6.39 11.39
C VAL A 181 -16.55 -5.28 10.67
N ASP A 182 -17.09 -4.07 10.71
CA ASP A 182 -16.40 -2.86 10.26
C ASP A 182 -15.70 -2.22 11.46
N SER A 183 -14.39 -1.97 11.34
CA SER A 183 -13.56 -1.55 12.47
C SER A 183 -12.50 -0.55 12.02
N ASP A 184 -12.23 0.41 12.90
CA ASP A 184 -11.19 1.43 12.74
C ASP A 184 -9.98 1.17 13.64
N VAL A 185 -10.01 0.12 14.47
CA VAL A 185 -9.04 -0.10 15.55
C VAL A 185 -7.63 -0.31 15.00
N PHE A 186 -7.47 -1.18 14.00
CA PHE A 186 -6.14 -1.48 13.46
C PHE A 186 -5.56 -0.29 12.71
N LYS A 187 -6.37 0.43 11.94
CA LYS A 187 -6.07 1.70 11.29
C LYS A 187 -5.59 2.73 12.29
N GLU A 188 -6.30 2.90 13.40
CA GLU A 188 -5.91 3.88 14.42
C GLU A 188 -4.59 3.51 15.08
N LEU A 189 -4.34 2.23 15.35
CA LEU A 189 -3.01 1.77 15.79
C LEU A 189 -1.94 2.03 14.73
N PHE A 190 -2.23 1.75 13.46
CA PHE A 190 -1.31 1.94 12.33
C PHE A 190 -0.89 3.41 12.17
N TYR A 191 -1.86 4.33 12.20
CA TYR A 191 -1.60 5.78 12.10
C TYR A 191 -1.15 6.41 13.43
N GLY A 192 -1.29 5.71 14.55
CA GLY A 192 -0.63 6.05 15.82
C GLY A 192 0.89 5.83 15.79
N HIS A 193 1.38 5.07 14.79
CA HIS A 193 2.79 4.83 14.49
C HIS A 193 3.58 4.00 15.52
N ASP A 194 3.07 3.78 16.74
CA ASP A 194 3.73 2.96 17.78
C ASP A 194 3.99 1.51 17.33
N ILE A 195 3.13 0.99 16.44
CA ILE A 195 3.21 -0.39 15.95
C ILE A 195 4.14 -0.56 14.75
N LEU A 196 4.62 0.55 14.15
CA LEU A 196 5.48 0.51 12.98
C LEU A 196 6.87 -0.04 13.34
N ARG A 197 7.53 -0.65 12.34
CA ARG A 197 8.92 -1.11 12.49
C ARG A 197 9.84 0.10 12.71
N PRO A 198 10.80 0.04 13.66
CA PRO A 198 11.73 1.14 13.94
C PRO A 198 12.45 1.71 12.71
N CYS A 199 12.81 0.87 11.74
CA CYS A 199 13.46 1.31 10.51
C CYS A 199 12.57 2.19 9.61
N CYS A 200 11.23 2.09 9.72
CA CYS A 200 10.32 2.92 8.94
C CYS A 200 10.41 4.41 9.30
N HIS A 201 10.81 4.74 10.53
CA HIS A 201 11.01 6.13 11.00
C HIS A 201 12.31 6.77 10.49
N ARG A 202 13.16 5.99 9.81
CA ARG A 202 14.41 6.45 9.18
C ARG A 202 14.54 5.92 7.75
N CYS A 203 13.41 5.62 7.12
CA CYS A 203 13.41 5.02 5.79
C CYS A 203 13.88 6.05 4.74
N PRO A 204 14.91 5.74 3.93
CA PRO A 204 15.46 6.69 2.95
C PRO A 204 14.53 6.93 1.77
N TYR A 205 13.59 6.02 1.52
CA TYR A 205 12.59 6.11 0.46
C TYR A 205 11.34 6.92 0.88
N LYS A 206 11.50 7.75 1.91
CA LYS A 206 10.50 8.74 2.33
C LYS A 206 10.79 10.07 1.66
N SER A 207 10.90 10.00 0.35
CA SER A 207 11.36 11.08 -0.53
C SER A 207 10.65 10.93 -1.88
N ILE A 208 10.90 11.85 -2.81
CA ILE A 208 10.46 11.70 -4.21
C ILE A 208 11.33 10.72 -5.00
N MET A 209 12.49 10.32 -4.46
CA MET A 209 13.45 9.44 -5.12
C MET A 209 13.18 7.99 -4.72
N HIS A 210 12.75 7.20 -5.71
CA HIS A 210 12.31 5.83 -5.53
C HIS A 210 13.16 4.83 -6.35
N PRO A 211 13.40 3.61 -5.84
CA PRO A 211 14.18 2.60 -6.54
C PRO A 211 13.41 1.92 -7.69
N GLY A 212 12.07 1.91 -7.63
CA GLY A 212 11.23 1.38 -8.70
C GLY A 212 11.38 2.17 -10.00
N ASN A 213 11.09 1.55 -11.14
CA ASN A 213 10.94 2.28 -12.41
C ASN A 213 9.68 3.14 -12.38
N ILE A 214 8.64 2.64 -11.71
CA ILE A 214 7.38 3.35 -11.45
C ILE A 214 7.03 3.24 -9.97
N THR A 215 6.67 4.35 -9.34
CA THR A 215 6.09 4.39 -8.00
C THR A 215 4.59 4.67 -8.10
N ILE A 216 3.76 3.94 -7.35
CA ILE A 216 2.29 4.14 -7.34
C ILE A 216 1.75 4.43 -5.94
N ALA A 217 0.68 5.22 -5.85
CA ALA A 217 -0.02 5.51 -4.60
C ALA A 217 -1.50 5.82 -4.80
N ASP A 218 -2.26 5.88 -3.70
CA ASP A 218 -3.48 6.68 -3.66
C ASP A 218 -3.09 8.17 -3.79
N TYR A 219 -3.77 8.94 -4.66
CA TYR A 219 -3.44 10.34 -4.91
C TYR A 219 -4.07 11.29 -3.89
N TRP A 220 -3.52 11.34 -2.68
CA TRP A 220 -3.98 12.27 -1.66
C TRP A 220 -3.63 13.72 -2.01
N GLY A 221 -4.61 14.61 -2.01
CA GLY A 221 -4.39 16.01 -2.38
C GLY A 221 -4.60 16.30 -3.87
N ILE A 222 -5.12 15.34 -4.65
CA ILE A 222 -5.42 15.47 -6.09
C ILE A 222 -6.21 16.72 -6.44
N GLN A 223 -7.10 17.21 -5.56
CA GLN A 223 -7.86 18.43 -5.77
C GLN A 223 -6.99 19.67 -5.98
N ASN A 224 -5.74 19.67 -5.49
CA ASN A 224 -4.78 20.75 -5.68
C ASN A 224 -3.97 20.58 -6.97
N ALA A 225 -3.64 19.34 -7.35
CA ALA A 225 -2.80 19.03 -8.50
C ALA A 225 -3.60 18.91 -9.82
N ALA A 226 -4.78 18.29 -9.76
CA ALA A 226 -5.70 18.13 -10.88
C ALA A 226 -7.17 18.32 -10.42
N PRO A 227 -7.61 19.58 -10.21
CA PRO A 227 -8.99 19.89 -9.88
C PRO A 227 -9.97 19.25 -10.87
N GLY A 228 -11.05 18.65 -10.36
CA GLY A 228 -12.11 18.01 -11.16
C GLY A 228 -11.79 16.61 -11.70
N PHE A 229 -10.60 16.06 -11.44
CA PHE A 229 -10.23 14.72 -11.91
C PHE A 229 -10.72 13.60 -10.99
N ASP A 230 -10.91 13.89 -9.69
CA ASP A 230 -11.42 12.95 -8.70
C ASP A 230 -12.95 12.88 -8.72
N ASP A 231 -13.47 11.67 -8.89
CA ASP A 231 -14.89 11.32 -8.88
C ASP A 231 -15.23 10.37 -7.69
N ASN A 232 -14.32 10.29 -6.70
CA ASN A 232 -14.39 9.44 -5.52
C ASN A 232 -14.41 7.91 -5.82
N LYS A 233 -14.11 7.48 -7.05
CA LYS A 233 -13.94 6.06 -7.43
C LYS A 233 -12.47 5.60 -7.36
N GLY A 234 -11.55 6.52 -7.08
CA GLY A 234 -10.14 6.26 -6.83
C GLY A 234 -9.21 6.78 -7.91
N VAL A 235 -8.22 7.58 -7.55
CA VAL A 235 -7.21 8.11 -8.47
C VAL A 235 -5.84 7.70 -7.97
N SER A 236 -5.03 7.12 -8.86
CA SER A 236 -3.65 6.78 -8.55
C SER A 236 -2.72 7.94 -8.82
N LEU A 237 -1.82 8.21 -7.87
CA LEU A 237 -0.61 8.97 -8.12
C LEU A 237 0.40 8.01 -8.73
N VAL A 238 1.02 8.41 -9.84
CA VAL A 238 2.06 7.63 -10.52
C VAL A 238 3.29 8.53 -10.67
N LEU A 239 4.41 8.07 -10.15
CA LEU A 239 5.73 8.68 -10.35
C LEU A 239 6.51 7.77 -11.31
N VAL A 240 6.95 8.31 -12.44
CA VAL A 240 7.82 7.63 -13.40
C VAL A 240 9.25 8.08 -13.14
N ASN A 241 10.10 7.14 -12.74
CA ASN A 241 11.40 7.45 -12.14
C ASN A 241 12.57 7.32 -13.11
N ASP A 242 12.39 6.67 -14.27
CA ASP A 242 13.40 6.48 -15.30
C ASP A 242 12.77 6.17 -16.66
N GLU A 243 13.62 6.03 -17.68
CA GLU A 243 13.21 5.77 -19.06
C GLU A 243 12.49 4.42 -19.23
N LEU A 244 12.87 3.40 -18.47
CA LEU A 244 12.19 2.11 -18.51
C LEU A 244 10.76 2.22 -17.97
N GLY A 245 10.58 2.99 -16.90
CA GLY A 245 9.26 3.34 -16.37
C GLY A 245 8.44 4.17 -17.34
N ASN A 246 9.07 5.12 -18.05
CA ASN A 246 8.40 5.95 -19.06
C ASN A 246 7.90 5.11 -20.23
N ASN A 247 8.74 4.24 -20.77
CA ASN A 247 8.38 3.28 -21.80
C ASN A 247 7.22 2.38 -21.36
N MET A 248 7.28 1.87 -20.12
CA MET A 248 6.23 1.03 -19.57
C MET A 248 4.90 1.79 -19.40
N PHE A 249 4.93 3.03 -18.91
CA PHE A 249 3.75 3.87 -18.77
C PHE A 249 3.11 4.19 -20.13
N ASN A 250 3.92 4.57 -21.12
CA ASN A 250 3.46 4.83 -22.48
C ASN A 250 2.86 3.59 -23.14
N ALA A 251 3.38 2.40 -22.82
CA ALA A 251 2.86 1.15 -23.37
C ALA A 251 1.47 0.76 -22.84
N VAL A 252 1.00 1.40 -21.76
CA VAL A 252 -0.33 1.13 -21.17
C VAL A 252 -1.27 2.33 -21.20
N ASN A 253 -0.83 3.48 -21.68
CA ASN A 253 -1.56 4.75 -21.60
C ASN A 253 -2.94 4.71 -22.29
N ASP A 254 -3.11 3.92 -23.35
CA ASP A 254 -4.38 3.75 -24.06
C ASP A 254 -5.49 3.17 -23.16
N SER A 255 -5.12 2.40 -22.13
CA SER A 255 -6.06 1.85 -21.13
C SER A 255 -6.40 2.85 -20.00
N LEU A 256 -5.79 4.03 -20.00
CA LEU A 256 -5.82 4.98 -18.90
C LEU A 256 -6.42 6.33 -19.30
N ASP A 257 -7.23 6.90 -18.41
CA ASP A 257 -7.43 8.33 -18.36
C ASP A 257 -6.38 8.90 -17.41
N TYR A 258 -5.52 9.80 -17.90
CA TYR A 258 -4.44 10.35 -17.10
C TYR A 258 -4.24 11.85 -17.35
N LYS A 259 -3.59 12.51 -16.38
CA LYS A 259 -3.21 13.92 -16.45
C LYS A 259 -1.83 14.10 -15.83
N GLU A 260 -0.95 14.79 -16.54
CA GLU A 260 0.34 15.24 -16.00
C GLU A 260 0.13 16.27 -14.88
N CYS A 261 0.95 16.20 -13.84
CA CYS A 261 0.82 16.98 -12.61
C CYS A 261 2.17 17.54 -12.16
N ASP A 262 2.14 18.63 -11.37
CA ASP A 262 3.35 19.17 -10.76
C ASP A 262 3.73 18.36 -9.50
N ILE A 263 4.99 17.97 -9.37
CA ILE A 263 5.47 17.24 -8.17
C ILE A 263 5.17 18.00 -6.87
N GLU A 264 5.35 19.33 -6.85
CA GLU A 264 5.13 20.19 -5.67
C GLU A 264 3.68 20.16 -5.17
N LYS A 265 2.72 20.03 -6.09
CA LYS A 265 1.29 19.92 -5.76
C LYS A 265 0.87 18.49 -5.42
N SER A 266 1.75 17.52 -5.66
CA SER A 266 1.50 16.08 -5.52
C SER A 266 2.13 15.48 -4.25
N LEU A 267 2.84 16.29 -3.45
CA LEU A 267 3.54 15.81 -2.27
C LEU A 267 2.57 15.41 -1.14
N GLN A 268 2.53 14.12 -0.84
CA GLN A 268 1.94 13.54 0.36
C GLN A 268 3.00 13.31 1.46
N PRO A 269 2.63 13.21 2.75
CA PRO A 269 3.61 13.16 3.85
C PRO A 269 4.74 12.13 3.66
N PRO A 270 4.48 10.88 3.21
CA PRO A 270 5.55 9.92 2.98
C PRO A 270 6.55 10.27 1.86
N LEU A 271 6.25 11.22 0.98
CA LEU A 271 7.18 11.72 -0.05
C LEU A 271 8.07 12.87 0.45
N LYS A 272 7.83 13.37 1.66
CA LYS A 272 8.54 14.51 2.23
C LYS A 272 9.60 14.08 3.24
N ALA A 273 9.21 13.23 4.18
CA ALA A 273 10.08 12.73 5.25
C ALA A 273 9.49 11.49 5.92
N PRO A 274 10.31 10.71 6.64
CA PRO A 274 9.82 9.68 7.55
C PRO A 274 8.92 10.28 8.64
N PHE A 275 7.95 9.50 9.11
CA PHE A 275 7.17 9.89 10.28
C PHE A 275 8.06 9.85 11.54
N PRO A 276 7.94 10.82 12.45
CA PRO A 276 8.74 10.86 13.69
C PRO A 276 8.65 9.55 14.47
N PHE A 277 9.74 9.23 15.17
CA PHE A 277 9.74 8.10 16.10
C PHE A 277 8.81 8.43 17.29
N PRO A 278 7.84 7.57 17.65
CA PRO A 278 6.87 7.91 18.70
C PRO A 278 7.49 7.83 20.10
N ASP A 279 7.27 8.88 20.91
CA ASP A 279 7.75 8.91 22.31
C ASP A 279 7.12 7.82 23.16
N ASN A 280 5.85 7.50 22.92
CA ASN A 280 5.08 6.51 23.68
C ASN A 280 5.33 5.06 23.24
N ARG A 281 6.20 4.83 22.25
CA ARG A 281 6.41 3.50 21.68
C ARG A 281 6.84 2.48 22.73
N TYR A 282 7.77 2.84 23.62
CA TYR A 282 8.22 1.93 24.67
C TYR A 282 7.05 1.49 25.57
N GLN A 283 6.21 2.44 25.98
CA GLN A 283 5.05 2.14 26.82
C GLN A 283 4.01 1.30 26.07
N PHE A 284 3.76 1.58 24.78
CA PHE A 284 2.87 0.76 23.94
C PHE A 284 3.28 -0.71 23.95
N TRP A 285 4.58 -0.98 23.71
CA TRP A 285 5.06 -2.35 23.64
C TRP A 285 5.11 -3.04 25.00
N LYS A 286 5.40 -2.30 26.08
CA LYS A 286 5.26 -2.80 27.45
C LYS A 286 3.82 -3.25 27.71
N ASP A 287 2.83 -2.42 27.37
CA ASP A 287 1.43 -2.77 27.54
C ASP A 287 1.02 -3.93 26.64
N PHE A 288 1.51 -3.99 25.41
CA PHE A 288 1.23 -5.10 24.49
C PHE A 288 1.64 -6.47 25.08
N TYR A 289 2.78 -6.54 25.78
CA TYR A 289 3.23 -7.79 26.40
C TYR A 289 2.58 -8.08 27.76
N MET A 290 2.07 -7.07 28.45
CA MET A 290 1.54 -7.20 29.81
C MET A 290 0.00 -7.22 29.90
N GLN A 291 -0.69 -6.81 28.84
CA GLN A 291 -2.14 -6.62 28.83
C GLN A 291 -2.78 -7.37 27.65
N ASN A 292 -4.10 -7.55 27.70
CA ASN A 292 -4.86 -8.11 26.58
C ASN A 292 -5.13 -7.06 25.49
N PHE A 293 -5.57 -7.51 24.32
CA PHE A 293 -5.79 -6.61 23.18
C PHE A 293 -6.95 -5.62 23.42
N ASP A 294 -7.96 -5.98 24.23
CA ASP A 294 -9.07 -5.08 24.58
C ASP A 294 -8.57 -3.84 25.35
N TYR A 295 -7.61 -4.01 26.25
CA TYR A 295 -6.92 -2.89 26.91
C TYR A 295 -6.22 -1.97 25.89
N LEU A 296 -5.49 -2.56 24.94
CA LEU A 296 -4.77 -1.80 23.92
C LEU A 296 -5.73 -1.00 23.03
N ALA A 297 -6.80 -1.64 22.57
CA ALA A 297 -7.85 -0.99 21.79
C ALA A 297 -8.44 0.19 22.57
N LYS A 298 -8.81 0.01 23.84
CA LYS A 298 -9.37 1.09 24.66
C LYS A 298 -8.40 2.24 24.92
N LYS A 299 -7.12 1.95 25.14
CA LYS A 299 -6.10 2.94 25.53
C LYS A 299 -5.53 3.72 24.34
N TYR A 300 -5.21 3.03 23.26
CA TYR A 300 -4.46 3.58 22.12
C TYR A 300 -5.34 3.91 20.91
N THR A 301 -6.65 3.65 20.99
CA THR A 301 -7.60 3.95 19.93
C THR A 301 -8.86 4.61 20.51
N ASN A 302 -9.78 5.03 19.65
CA ASN A 302 -11.10 5.58 19.96
C ASN A 302 -12.15 4.52 20.25
N PHE A 303 -11.75 3.25 20.31
CA PHE A 303 -12.62 2.14 20.70
C PHE A 303 -13.22 2.33 22.11
N GLY A 304 -12.47 2.94 23.04
CA GLY A 304 -12.96 3.27 24.38
C GLY A 304 -13.82 4.54 24.44
N PHE A 305 -14.86 4.56 25.28
CA PHE A 305 -15.77 5.71 25.47
C PHE A 305 -15.04 7.03 25.81
N ILE A 306 -13.98 6.97 26.61
CA ILE A 306 -13.21 8.14 27.07
C ILE A 306 -12.43 8.78 25.91
N ASN A 307 -11.80 7.98 25.06
CA ASN A 307 -11.02 8.50 23.93
C ASN A 307 -11.93 9.02 22.81
N LYS A 308 -13.07 8.35 22.58
CA LYS A 308 -14.10 8.81 21.63
C LYS A 308 -14.64 10.19 21.98
N SER A 309 -14.90 10.44 23.27
CA SER A 309 -15.39 11.73 23.76
C SER A 309 -14.31 12.82 23.71
N LYS A 310 -13.04 12.51 24.04
CA LYS A 310 -11.91 13.44 23.87
C LYS A 310 -11.70 13.88 22.41
N GLN A 311 -11.72 12.94 21.46
CA GLN A 311 -11.58 13.28 20.05
C GLN A 311 -12.76 14.08 19.51
N PHE A 312 -13.98 13.79 19.95
CA PHE A 312 -15.14 14.61 19.61
C PHE A 312 -14.95 16.05 20.08
N ALA A 313 -14.48 16.26 21.32
CA ALA A 313 -14.19 17.58 21.86
C ALA A 313 -13.08 18.32 21.08
N ILE A 314 -11.99 17.63 20.73
CA ILE A 314 -10.89 18.22 19.91
C ILE A 314 -11.39 18.62 18.52
N ARG A 315 -12.19 17.76 17.86
CA ARG A 315 -12.78 18.08 16.55
C ARG A 315 -13.72 19.28 16.63
N LEU A 316 -14.51 19.39 17.69
CA LEU A 316 -15.37 20.54 17.95
C LEU A 316 -14.55 21.82 18.12
N ALA A 317 -13.47 21.77 18.92
CA ALA A 317 -12.56 22.88 19.15
C ALA A 317 -11.88 23.34 17.84
N HIS A 318 -11.37 22.42 17.01
CA HIS A 318 -10.79 22.76 15.71
C HIS A 318 -11.81 23.34 14.72
N LYS A 319 -13.09 22.91 14.78
CA LYS A 319 -14.16 23.47 13.95
C LYS A 319 -14.56 24.88 14.40
N LEU A 320 -14.44 25.18 15.69
CA LEU A 320 -14.66 26.51 16.26
C LEU A 320 -13.50 27.46 15.99
N LEU A 321 -12.25 26.96 15.97
CA LEU A 321 -11.04 27.73 15.66
C LEU A 321 -10.82 28.01 14.16
N ARG A 322 -11.56 27.32 13.29
CA ARG A 322 -11.57 27.53 11.83
C ARG A 322 -12.73 28.40 11.34
N ARG A 323 -13.50 28.99 12.26
CA ARG A 323 -14.45 30.08 12.01
C ARG A 323 -13.80 31.40 12.37
#